data_AF-A0A3B9U5U8-F1
#
_entry.id   AF-A0A3B9U5U8-F1
#
_cell.length_a   1.000
_cell.length_b   1.000
_cell.length_c   1.000
_cell.angle_alpha   90.00
_cell.angle_beta   90.00
_cell.angle_gamma   90.00
#
_symmetry.space_group_name_H-M   'P 1'
#
loop_
_entity.id
_entity.type
_entity.pdbx_description
1 polymer ?
#
loop_
_entity_poly.entity_id
_entity_poly.type
_entity_poly.pdbx_seq_one_letter_code
_entity_poly.pdbx_strand_id
1 'polypeptide(L)'
;MRQFLIRQFNRQHGRSQDGFTLMEIIVATAIFVTVVSSILALFNYVLKINRQFQAVRQVAQGTRNFTEVLSREIRNGRIDYSQPNGTPCAASNYEVEKSQSLSIETYTGEVTCLYLDEAGIMYLTRSTPDGASIPQTVNPPNFTINPETFRFVVRPDQSPLVNNQGVQPFVTILAEFEVFKGMPDEQIIPYQTTISSDVYDIPSL
;
A
#
# COMPACT_ATOMS: atom_id res chain seq x y z
N MET A 1 -57.12 -69.44 -46.34
CA MET A 1 -56.18 -68.91 -47.34
C MET A 1 -56.10 -67.39 -47.19
N ARG A 2 -55.19 -66.89 -46.35
CA ARG A 2 -54.83 -65.46 -46.22
C ARG A 2 -53.40 -65.42 -45.71
N GLN A 3 -52.50 -64.93 -46.56
CA GLN A 3 -51.11 -64.67 -46.25
C GLN A 3 -51.02 -63.58 -45.18
N PHE A 4 -50.22 -63.80 -44.14
CA PHE A 4 -49.76 -62.72 -43.28
C PHE A 4 -48.24 -62.78 -43.18
N LEU A 5 -47.64 -61.65 -43.57
CA LEU A 5 -46.24 -61.42 -43.84
C LEU A 5 -45.35 -61.65 -42.60
N ILE A 6 -44.33 -62.47 -42.77
CA ILE A 6 -43.15 -62.51 -41.90
C ILE A 6 -42.38 -61.20 -42.14
N ARG A 7 -42.46 -60.25 -41.18
CA ARG A 7 -41.53 -59.13 -41.10
C ARG A 7 -40.13 -59.69 -40.86
N GLN A 8 -39.25 -59.63 -41.86
CA GLN A 8 -37.83 -59.82 -41.64
C GLN A 8 -37.32 -58.69 -40.73
N PHE A 9 -36.87 -59.07 -39.53
CA PHE A 9 -36.02 -58.23 -38.69
C PHE A 9 -34.71 -57.99 -39.47
N ASN A 10 -34.59 -56.83 -40.10
CA ASN A 10 -33.34 -56.35 -40.64
C ASN A 10 -32.41 -56.02 -39.46
N ARG A 11 -31.67 -57.03 -39.01
CA ARG A 11 -30.64 -56.92 -37.97
C ARG A 11 -29.48 -56.17 -38.60
N GLN A 12 -29.46 -54.85 -38.43
CA GLN A 12 -28.28 -54.03 -38.70
C GLN A 12 -27.11 -54.70 -37.97
N HIS A 13 -26.14 -55.20 -38.74
CA HIS A 13 -24.90 -55.70 -38.19
C HIS A 13 -24.21 -54.52 -37.51
N GLY A 14 -24.30 -54.48 -36.18
CA GLY A 14 -23.43 -53.62 -35.38
C GLY A 14 -22.01 -54.00 -35.74
N ARG A 15 -21.29 -53.08 -36.40
CA ARG A 15 -19.85 -53.20 -36.62
C ARG A 15 -19.21 -53.48 -35.26
N SER A 16 -18.54 -54.63 -35.15
CA SER A 16 -17.69 -54.93 -34.00
C SER A 16 -16.71 -53.78 -33.82
N GLN A 17 -16.70 -53.20 -32.63
CA GLN A 17 -15.78 -52.15 -32.24
C GLN A 17 -14.39 -52.78 -32.14
N ASP A 18 -13.48 -52.37 -33.02
CA ASP A 18 -12.07 -52.76 -32.92
C ASP A 18 -11.51 -52.23 -31.59
N GLY A 19 -10.88 -53.12 -30.82
CA GLY A 19 -10.27 -52.78 -29.54
C GLY A 19 -9.03 -51.92 -29.71
N PHE A 20 -8.76 -51.04 -28.74
CA PHE A 20 -7.59 -50.18 -28.76
C PHE A 20 -6.30 -50.99 -28.61
N THR A 21 -5.26 -50.57 -29.34
CA THR A 21 -3.93 -51.15 -29.17
C THR A 21 -3.28 -50.64 -27.89
N LEU A 22 -2.40 -51.44 -27.29
CA LEU A 22 -1.64 -51.04 -26.10
C LEU A 22 -0.81 -49.76 -26.37
N MET A 23 -0.30 -49.59 -27.59
CA MET A 23 0.47 -48.40 -27.98
C MET A 23 -0.39 -47.14 -28.02
N GLU A 24 -1.63 -47.19 -28.52
CA GLU A 24 -2.55 -46.04 -28.52
C GLU A 24 -2.88 -45.56 -27.11
N ILE A 25 -3.06 -46.50 -26.16
CA ILE A 25 -3.33 -46.14 -24.76
C ILE A 25 -2.12 -45.45 -24.13
N ILE A 26 -0.89 -45.90 -24.42
CA ILE A 26 0.33 -45.26 -23.91
C ILE A 26 0.50 -43.84 -24.49
N VAL A 27 0.29 -43.67 -25.79
CA VAL A 27 0.40 -42.34 -26.42
C VAL A 27 -0.69 -41.40 -25.90
N ALA A 28 -1.94 -41.87 -25.78
CA ALA A 28 -3.04 -41.07 -25.26
C ALA A 28 -2.81 -40.65 -23.81
N THR A 29 -2.32 -41.55 -22.95
CA THR A 29 -1.99 -41.23 -21.55
C THR A 29 -0.82 -40.26 -21.44
N ALA A 30 0.22 -40.40 -22.28
CA ALA A 30 1.34 -39.45 -22.31
C ALA A 30 0.88 -38.03 -22.72
N ILE A 31 0.05 -37.92 -23.76
CA ILE A 31 -0.52 -36.64 -24.19
C ILE A 31 -1.44 -36.06 -23.10
N PHE A 32 -2.26 -36.90 -22.48
CA PHE A 32 -3.14 -36.46 -21.39
C PHE A 32 -2.34 -35.91 -20.20
N VAL A 33 -1.33 -36.65 -19.73
CA VAL A 33 -0.48 -36.24 -18.61
C VAL A 33 0.27 -34.95 -18.91
N THR A 34 0.80 -34.80 -20.13
CA THR A 34 1.50 -33.56 -20.53
C THR A 34 0.54 -32.37 -20.53
N VAL A 35 -0.65 -32.49 -21.12
CA VAL A 35 -1.65 -31.42 -21.14
C VAL A 35 -2.10 -31.04 -19.73
N VAL A 36 -2.44 -32.02 -18.88
CA VAL A 36 -2.85 -31.77 -17.49
C VAL A 36 -1.72 -31.08 -16.70
N SER A 37 -0.48 -31.53 -16.89
CA SER A 37 0.68 -30.90 -16.23
C SER A 37 0.87 -29.45 -16.67
N SER A 38 0.70 -29.15 -17.96
CA SER A 38 0.76 -27.78 -18.48
C SER A 38 -0.33 -26.88 -17.88
N ILE A 39 -1.55 -27.40 -17.72
CA ILE A 39 -2.66 -26.65 -17.09
C ILE A 39 -2.33 -26.33 -15.63
N LEU A 40 -1.80 -27.30 -14.87
CA LEU A 40 -1.39 -27.09 -13.48
C LEU A 40 -0.25 -26.06 -13.36
N ALA A 41 0.73 -26.10 -14.27
CA ALA A 41 1.80 -25.12 -14.32
C ALA A 41 1.27 -23.70 -14.57
N LEU A 42 0.34 -23.56 -15.54
CA LEU A 42 -0.30 -22.27 -15.84
C LEU A 42 -1.11 -21.76 -14.65
N PHE A 43 -1.84 -22.63 -13.95
CA PHE A 43 -2.60 -22.25 -12.77
C PHE A 43 -1.70 -21.66 -11.67
N ASN A 44 -0.57 -22.30 -11.38
CA ASN A 44 0.40 -21.78 -10.41
C ASN A 44 0.98 -20.42 -10.84
N TYR A 45 1.22 -20.23 -12.13
CA TYR A 45 1.70 -18.95 -12.67
C TYR A 45 0.67 -17.83 -12.48
N VAL A 46 -0.61 -18.11 -12.75
CA VAL A 46 -1.70 -17.15 -12.54
C VAL A 46 -1.84 -16.79 -11.05
N LEU A 47 -1.70 -17.76 -10.15
CA LEU A 47 -1.72 -17.48 -8.70
C LEU A 47 -0.61 -16.52 -8.28
N LYS A 48 0.62 -16.75 -8.77
CA LYS A 48 1.75 -15.85 -8.49
C LYS A 48 1.48 -14.43 -8.99
N ILE A 49 1.00 -14.31 -10.21
CA ILE A 49 0.63 -13.01 -10.80
C ILE A 49 -0.44 -12.30 -9.97
N ASN A 50 -1.48 -13.02 -9.55
CA ASN A 50 -2.56 -12.44 -8.76
C ASN A 50 -2.05 -11.90 -7.40
N ARG A 51 -1.13 -12.61 -6.73
CA ARG A 51 -0.53 -12.14 -5.47
C ARG A 51 0.28 -10.87 -5.68
N GLN A 52 1.12 -10.83 -6.72
CA GLN A 52 1.89 -9.64 -7.06
C GLN A 52 0.98 -8.44 -7.36
N PHE A 53 -0.10 -8.64 -8.13
CA PHE A 53 -1.07 -7.58 -8.39
C PHE A 53 -1.79 -7.11 -7.12
N GLN A 54 -2.10 -8.01 -6.19
CA GLN A 54 -2.68 -7.63 -4.90
C GLN A 54 -1.72 -6.76 -4.08
N ALA A 55 -0.44 -7.16 -3.99
CA ALA A 55 0.59 -6.38 -3.29
C ALA A 55 0.72 -4.96 -3.88
N VAL A 56 0.86 -4.84 -5.21
CA VAL A 56 0.96 -3.53 -5.88
C VAL A 56 -0.28 -2.66 -5.63
N ARG A 57 -1.48 -3.24 -5.70
CA ARG A 57 -2.73 -2.50 -5.41
C ARG A 57 -2.78 -2.03 -3.96
N GLN A 58 -2.36 -2.87 -3.01
CA GLN A 58 -2.35 -2.55 -1.60
C GLN A 58 -1.35 -1.43 -1.28
N VAL A 59 -0.12 -1.48 -1.84
CA VAL A 59 0.84 -0.38 -1.69
C VAL A 59 0.26 0.91 -2.27
N ALA A 60 -0.26 0.87 -3.50
CA ALA A 60 -0.81 2.06 -4.15
C ALA A 60 -1.98 2.68 -3.38
N GLN A 61 -2.88 1.86 -2.82
CA GLN A 61 -3.98 2.35 -1.98
C GLN A 61 -3.46 2.93 -0.66
N GLY A 62 -2.49 2.25 -0.02
CA GLY A 62 -1.88 2.73 1.21
C GLY A 62 -1.13 4.05 1.04
N THR A 63 -0.35 4.18 -0.02
CA THR A 63 0.35 5.43 -0.38
C THR A 63 -0.63 6.57 -0.62
N ARG A 64 -1.76 6.32 -1.29
CA ARG A 64 -2.82 7.33 -1.49
C ARG A 64 -3.44 7.77 -0.17
N ASN A 65 -3.85 6.83 0.67
CA ASN A 65 -4.41 7.14 1.99
C ASN A 65 -3.42 7.93 2.86
N PHE A 66 -2.16 7.47 2.91
CA PHE A 66 -1.07 8.15 3.62
C PHE A 66 -0.89 9.59 3.12
N THR A 67 -0.85 9.79 1.80
CA THR A 67 -0.69 11.12 1.19
C THR A 67 -1.90 12.00 1.46
N GLU A 68 -3.11 11.47 1.39
CA GLU A 68 -4.34 12.22 1.66
C GLU A 68 -4.38 12.70 3.11
N VAL A 69 -4.10 11.81 4.07
CA VAL A 69 -4.05 12.16 5.49
C VAL A 69 -2.99 13.22 5.73
N LEU A 70 -1.74 12.98 5.33
CA LEU A 70 -0.65 13.94 5.58
C LEU A 70 -0.83 15.27 4.86
N SER A 71 -1.28 15.27 3.61
CA SER A 71 -1.52 16.51 2.88
C SER A 71 -2.64 17.32 3.51
N ARG A 72 -3.68 16.68 4.06
CA ARG A 72 -4.73 17.35 4.81
C ARG A 72 -4.19 17.98 6.10
N GLU A 73 -3.43 17.22 6.90
CA GLU A 73 -2.90 17.77 8.16
C GLU A 73 -1.90 18.93 7.89
N ILE A 74 -1.00 18.79 6.92
CA ILE A 74 0.01 19.82 6.57
C ILE A 74 -0.65 21.08 5.98
N ARG A 75 -1.70 20.94 5.15
CA ARG A 75 -2.37 22.10 4.55
C ARG A 75 -3.23 22.87 5.55
N ASN A 76 -3.90 22.16 6.45
CA ASN A 76 -4.86 22.75 7.38
C ASN A 76 -4.23 23.31 8.65
N GLY A 77 -2.98 22.94 8.95
CA GLY A 77 -2.28 23.43 10.11
C GLY A 77 -1.01 24.21 9.75
N ARG A 78 -0.51 24.93 10.75
CA ARG A 78 0.72 25.70 10.68
C ARG A 78 1.85 24.86 11.27
N ILE A 79 3.03 24.90 10.65
CA ILE A 79 4.19 24.21 11.22
C ILE A 79 4.59 24.88 12.54
N ASP A 80 4.69 24.07 13.59
CA ASP A 80 5.13 24.53 14.91
C ASP A 80 6.65 24.41 15.03
N TYR A 81 7.30 25.56 15.16
CA TYR A 81 8.75 25.71 15.32
C TYR A 81 9.17 25.94 16.79
N SER A 82 8.23 25.85 17.73
CA SER A 82 8.42 26.18 19.14
C SER A 82 8.41 24.96 20.08
N GLN A 83 8.16 23.76 19.54
CA GLN A 83 8.08 22.54 20.34
C GLN A 83 9.38 22.28 21.15
N PRO A 84 9.27 22.00 22.45
CA PRO A 84 10.42 21.82 23.32
C PRO A 84 11.24 20.58 22.95
N ASN A 85 12.55 20.70 23.13
CA ASN A 85 13.50 19.61 22.96
C ASN A 85 13.18 18.44 23.91
N GLY A 86 13.32 17.20 23.41
CA GLY A 86 13.01 15.98 24.16
C GLY A 86 11.58 15.46 23.99
N THR A 87 10.75 16.12 23.19
CA THR A 87 9.48 15.58 22.69
C THR A 87 9.67 14.85 21.37
N PRO A 88 8.83 13.86 21.01
CA PRO A 88 8.93 13.16 19.72
C PRO A 88 8.88 14.08 18.50
N CYS A 89 8.21 15.24 18.61
CA CYS A 89 8.07 16.25 17.56
C CYS A 89 8.77 17.57 17.89
N ALA A 90 9.93 17.52 18.57
CA ALA A 90 10.72 18.71 18.88
C ALA A 90 11.11 19.48 17.60
N ALA A 91 11.08 20.81 17.65
CA ALA A 91 11.40 21.66 16.49
C ALA A 91 12.86 21.51 16.00
N SER A 92 13.77 21.13 16.90
CA SER A 92 15.16 20.81 16.56
C SER A 92 15.29 19.64 15.57
N ASN A 93 14.27 18.79 15.46
CA ASN A 93 14.28 17.69 14.50
C ASN A 93 14.26 18.19 13.05
N TYR A 94 13.79 19.42 12.77
CA TYR A 94 13.73 19.94 11.39
C TYR A 94 15.11 20.27 10.81
N GLU A 95 16.10 20.51 11.68
CA GLU A 95 17.49 20.78 11.29
C GLU A 95 18.27 19.48 11.02
N VAL A 96 17.70 18.32 11.36
CA VAL A 96 18.34 17.01 11.23
C VAL A 96 18.04 16.39 9.86
N GLU A 97 19.06 15.85 9.18
CA GLU A 97 18.93 15.25 7.83
C GLU A 97 17.97 14.04 7.76
N LYS A 98 17.70 13.39 8.89
CA LYS A 98 16.77 12.25 9.04
C LYS A 98 15.60 12.59 9.97
N SER A 99 15.02 13.77 9.80
CA SER A 99 13.82 14.16 10.57
C SER A 99 12.64 13.22 10.27
N GLN A 100 12.21 12.43 11.25
CA GLN A 100 11.07 11.51 11.11
C GLN A 100 9.80 12.04 11.75
N SER A 101 9.81 13.28 12.22
CA SER A 101 8.66 13.87 12.88
C SER A 101 8.35 15.30 12.43
N LEU A 102 7.09 15.67 12.56
CA LEU A 102 6.55 16.95 12.18
C LEU A 102 5.49 17.38 13.20
N SER A 103 5.66 18.56 13.79
CA SER A 103 4.64 19.19 14.64
C SER A 103 3.85 20.20 13.84
N ILE A 104 2.53 20.14 13.98
CA ILE A 104 1.59 21.02 13.31
C ILE A 104 0.63 21.58 14.35
N GLU A 105 0.48 22.89 14.41
CA GLU A 105 -0.47 23.59 15.25
C GLU A 105 -1.69 24.03 14.43
N THR A 106 -2.88 23.79 14.98
CA THR A 106 -4.16 24.24 14.38
C THR A 106 -4.56 25.60 14.95
N TYR A 107 -5.46 26.33 14.27
CA TYR A 107 -5.99 27.63 14.74
C TYR A 107 -6.61 27.59 16.15
N THR A 108 -7.01 26.41 16.63
CA THR A 108 -7.59 26.18 17.96
C THR A 108 -6.53 26.01 19.07
N GLY A 109 -5.23 26.04 18.74
CA GLY A 109 -4.13 25.73 19.66
C GLY A 109 -3.94 24.23 19.90
N GLU A 110 -4.57 23.38 19.09
CA GLU A 110 -4.34 21.93 19.11
C GLU A 110 -3.07 21.59 18.34
N VAL A 111 -2.16 20.85 18.99
CA VAL A 111 -0.89 20.41 18.41
C VAL A 111 -1.02 18.97 17.94
N THR A 112 -0.82 18.75 16.65
CA THR A 112 -0.74 17.44 16.02
C THR A 112 0.71 17.08 15.78
N CYS A 113 1.17 16.02 16.45
CA CYS A 113 2.50 15.45 16.31
C CYS A 113 2.43 14.21 15.40
N LEU A 114 3.08 14.33 14.25
CA LEU A 114 3.26 13.28 13.26
C LEU A 114 4.65 12.68 13.46
N TYR A 115 4.78 11.38 13.68
CA TYR A 115 6.09 10.74 13.80
C TYR A 115 6.07 9.30 13.31
N LEU A 116 7.20 8.86 12.74
CA LEU A 116 7.43 7.47 12.40
C LEU A 116 8.13 6.74 13.55
N ASP A 117 7.69 5.52 13.86
CA ASP A 117 8.40 4.64 14.79
C ASP A 117 9.48 3.79 14.10
N GLU A 118 10.28 3.07 14.89
CA GLU A 118 11.31 2.15 14.39
C GLU A 118 10.73 0.96 13.61
N ALA A 119 9.45 0.63 13.82
CA ALA A 119 8.76 -0.44 13.12
C ALA A 119 8.20 -0.02 11.76
N GLY A 120 8.32 1.26 11.38
CA GLY A 120 7.80 1.79 10.12
C GLY A 120 6.30 2.13 10.14
N ILE A 121 5.74 2.35 11.33
CA ILE A 121 4.36 2.75 11.58
C ILE A 121 4.33 4.25 11.82
N MET A 122 3.51 4.94 11.02
CA MET A 122 3.26 6.37 11.18
C MET A 122 2.17 6.60 12.21
N TYR A 123 2.51 7.37 13.23
CA TYR A 123 1.60 7.82 14.26
C TYR A 123 1.22 9.28 14.06
N LEU A 124 -0.03 9.58 14.37
CA LEU A 124 -0.60 10.91 14.48
C LEU A 124 -1.16 11.04 15.88
N THR A 125 -0.53 11.88 16.69
CA THR A 125 -0.95 12.15 18.06
C THR A 125 -1.47 13.58 18.13
N ARG A 126 -2.69 13.75 18.62
CA ARG A 126 -3.26 15.08 18.87
C ARG A 126 -3.19 15.38 20.36
N SER A 127 -2.59 16.52 20.70
CA SER A 127 -2.56 17.05 22.04
C SER A 127 -3.35 18.35 22.08
N THR A 128 -4.36 18.40 22.95
CA THR A 128 -4.93 19.66 23.39
C THR A 128 -4.14 20.17 24.61
N PRO A 129 -4.17 21.47 24.92
CA PRO A 129 -3.46 22.03 26.08
C PRO A 129 -3.80 21.39 27.44
N ASP A 130 -4.97 20.76 27.57
CA ASP A 130 -5.50 20.17 28.81
C ASP A 130 -5.75 18.64 28.75
N GLY A 131 -5.35 17.97 27.66
CA GLY A 131 -5.81 16.60 27.35
C GLY A 131 -4.71 15.55 27.18
N ALA A 132 -5.07 14.28 27.45
CA ALA A 132 -4.22 13.13 27.13
C ALA A 132 -4.15 12.90 25.61
N SER A 133 -2.94 12.76 25.12
CA SER A 133 -2.60 12.44 23.74
C SER A 133 -2.88 10.96 23.41
N ILE A 134 -3.80 10.68 22.48
CA ILE A 134 -4.06 9.31 21.98
C ILE A 134 -3.40 9.15 20.61
N PRO A 135 -2.40 8.26 20.45
CA PRO A 135 -1.80 7.98 19.15
C PRO A 135 -2.79 7.27 18.22
N GLN A 136 -2.94 7.79 17.01
CA GLN A 136 -3.69 7.17 15.93
C GLN A 136 -2.72 6.69 14.85
N THR A 137 -2.92 5.48 14.33
CA THR A 137 -2.08 4.96 13.25
C THR A 137 -2.63 5.40 11.89
N VAL A 138 -1.75 5.90 11.02
CA VAL A 138 -2.11 6.29 9.65
C VAL A 138 -1.98 5.11 8.67
N ASN A 139 -1.12 4.15 9.01
CA ASN A 139 -0.83 3.00 8.16
C ASN A 139 -2.03 2.04 8.05
N PRO A 140 -2.41 1.63 6.83
CA PRO A 140 -3.28 0.47 6.64
C PRO A 140 -2.63 -0.84 7.12
N PRO A 141 -3.40 -1.94 7.25
CA PRO A 141 -2.85 -3.25 7.56
C PRO A 141 -1.80 -3.71 6.52
N ASN A 142 -0.73 -4.34 7.00
CA ASN A 142 0.41 -4.85 6.19
C ASN A 142 1.16 -3.79 5.36
N PHE A 143 1.02 -2.51 5.71
CA PHE A 143 1.71 -1.40 5.07
C PHE A 143 2.69 -0.78 6.06
N THR A 144 3.96 -0.80 5.71
CA THR A 144 5.05 -0.23 6.51
C THR A 144 5.83 0.79 5.69
N ILE A 145 6.48 1.71 6.38
CA ILE A 145 7.34 2.72 5.80
C ILE A 145 8.76 2.39 6.24
N ASN A 146 9.72 2.42 5.32
CA ASN A 146 11.11 2.18 5.68
C ASN A 146 11.66 3.34 6.54
N PRO A 147 12.00 3.11 7.83
CA PRO A 147 12.47 4.17 8.70
C PRO A 147 13.83 4.74 8.26
N GLU A 148 14.68 3.95 7.59
CA GLU A 148 16.01 4.42 7.18
C GLU A 148 15.97 5.49 6.08
N THR A 149 14.93 5.46 5.25
CA THR A 149 14.79 6.36 4.10
C THR A 149 13.76 7.46 4.33
N PHE A 150 12.84 7.26 5.28
CA PHE A 150 11.77 8.20 5.58
C PHE A 150 12.30 9.49 6.22
N ARG A 151 11.83 10.63 5.70
CA ARG A 151 12.14 11.95 6.27
C ARG A 151 11.15 13.02 5.85
N PHE A 152 10.92 13.96 6.76
CA PHE A 152 10.30 15.25 6.51
C PHE A 152 11.39 16.29 6.32
N VAL A 153 11.30 17.05 5.23
CA VAL A 153 12.19 18.19 4.96
C VAL A 153 11.33 19.44 4.96
N VAL A 154 11.37 20.18 6.06
CA VAL A 154 10.63 21.44 6.23
C VAL A 154 11.49 22.59 5.70
N ARG A 155 10.88 23.49 4.93
CA ARG A 155 11.51 24.74 4.47
C ARG A 155 10.51 25.89 4.60
N PRO A 156 10.88 27.04 5.19
CA PRO A 156 12.14 27.30 5.90
C PRO A 156 12.31 26.42 7.16
N ASP A 157 13.55 26.24 7.61
CA ASP A 157 13.92 25.52 8.84
C ASP A 157 13.58 26.31 10.10
N GLN A 158 13.43 27.63 9.98
CA GLN A 158 13.00 28.52 11.04
C GLN A 158 11.65 29.18 10.75
N SER A 159 10.97 29.59 11.82
CA SER A 159 9.69 30.29 11.73
C SER A 159 9.83 31.56 10.86
N PRO A 160 9.02 31.68 9.79
CA PRO A 160 9.10 32.83 8.89
C PRO A 160 8.64 34.14 9.55
N LEU A 161 7.94 34.07 10.68
CA LEU A 161 7.50 35.22 11.47
C LEU A 161 8.65 35.90 12.24
N VAL A 162 9.70 35.16 12.59
CA VAL A 162 10.82 35.71 13.40
C VAL A 162 11.73 36.59 12.55
N ASN A 163 11.91 36.24 11.27
CA ASN A 163 12.86 36.90 10.36
C ASN A 163 12.18 37.65 9.19
N ASN A 164 10.85 37.82 9.26
CA ASN A 164 10.03 38.54 8.28
C ASN A 164 10.27 38.10 6.82
N GLN A 165 10.57 36.81 6.63
CA GLN A 165 10.97 36.27 5.32
C GLN A 165 9.77 36.16 4.37
N GLY A 166 8.52 36.16 4.89
CA GLY A 166 7.30 36.11 4.09
C GLY A 166 7.18 34.88 3.19
N VAL A 167 7.98 33.84 3.44
CA VAL A 167 7.99 32.60 2.65
C VAL A 167 7.00 31.61 3.25
N GLN A 168 6.09 31.11 2.43
CA GLN A 168 5.17 30.05 2.79
C GLN A 168 5.95 28.75 3.08
N PRO A 169 5.71 28.10 4.24
CA PRO A 169 6.39 26.86 4.56
C PRO A 169 5.87 25.71 3.70
N PHE A 170 6.80 24.88 3.22
CA PHE A 170 6.51 23.64 2.53
C PHE A 170 7.28 22.49 3.14
N VAL A 171 6.63 21.32 3.16
CA VAL A 171 7.17 20.07 3.68
C VAL A 171 7.36 19.13 2.51
N THR A 172 8.60 18.71 2.28
CA THR A 172 8.91 17.62 1.35
C THR A 172 8.97 16.32 2.14
N ILE A 173 8.15 15.36 1.73
CA ILE A 173 8.09 14.02 2.30
C ILE A 173 8.86 13.10 1.36
N LEU A 174 9.84 12.40 1.91
CA LEU A 174 10.57 11.33 1.24
C LEU A 174 10.24 10.05 2.00
N ALA A 175 9.74 9.05 1.29
CA ALA A 175 9.30 7.80 1.88
C ALA A 175 9.60 6.63 0.94
N GLU A 176 9.78 5.45 1.51
CA GLU A 176 9.77 4.20 0.78
C GLU A 176 8.71 3.31 1.44
N PHE A 177 7.69 2.96 0.67
CA PHE A 177 6.56 2.17 1.16
C PHE A 177 6.78 0.70 0.86
N GLU A 178 6.52 -0.13 1.86
CA GLU A 178 6.70 -1.57 1.83
C GLU A 178 5.38 -2.26 2.18
N VAL A 179 5.02 -3.29 1.42
CA VAL A 179 3.91 -4.20 1.76
C VAL A 179 4.42 -5.63 1.73
N PHE A 180 3.94 -6.45 2.67
CA PHE A 180 4.39 -7.84 2.88
C PHE A 180 5.90 -7.97 3.12
N LYS A 181 6.48 -7.02 3.88
CA LYS A 181 7.90 -7.01 4.26
C LYS A 181 8.40 -8.40 4.68
N GLY A 182 9.46 -8.89 4.03
CA GLY A 182 10.06 -10.19 4.32
C GLY A 182 9.31 -11.42 3.76
N MET A 183 8.31 -11.21 2.90
CA MET A 183 7.61 -12.29 2.18
C MET A 183 7.99 -12.34 0.70
N PRO A 184 7.73 -13.45 -0.02
CA PRO A 184 8.06 -13.57 -1.45
C PRO A 184 7.36 -12.56 -2.37
N ASP A 185 6.24 -12.00 -1.90
CA ASP A 185 5.42 -11.03 -2.62
C ASP A 185 5.65 -9.59 -2.09
N GLU A 186 6.81 -9.34 -1.49
CA GLU A 186 7.22 -8.01 -1.01
C GLU A 186 7.26 -7.00 -2.17
N GLN A 187 6.61 -5.86 -1.96
CA GLN A 187 6.58 -4.77 -2.93
C GLN A 187 7.03 -3.48 -2.27
N ILE A 188 8.04 -2.87 -2.88
CA ILE A 188 8.64 -1.61 -2.44
C ILE A 188 8.32 -0.54 -3.48
N ILE A 189 7.89 0.65 -3.04
CA ILE A 189 7.65 1.81 -3.91
C ILE A 189 8.29 3.05 -3.28
N PRO A 190 9.30 3.66 -3.92
CA PRO A 190 9.82 4.96 -3.49
C PRO A 190 8.82 6.06 -3.80
N TYR A 191 8.72 7.03 -2.90
CA TYR A 191 7.77 8.13 -2.99
C TYR A 191 8.38 9.43 -2.52
N GLN A 192 8.09 10.50 -3.27
CA GLN A 192 8.44 11.85 -2.92
C GLN A 192 7.29 12.78 -3.26
N THR A 193 6.94 13.66 -2.32
CA THR A 193 5.97 14.72 -2.57
C THR A 193 6.32 15.97 -1.76
N THR A 194 5.89 17.14 -2.24
CA THR A 194 6.07 18.41 -1.52
C THR A 194 4.70 19.06 -1.35
N ILE A 195 4.40 19.45 -0.11
CA ILE A 195 3.13 20.03 0.28
C ILE A 195 3.39 21.39 0.93
N SER A 196 2.80 22.45 0.40
CA SER A 196 2.79 23.77 1.04
C SER A 196 1.68 23.85 2.10
N SER A 197 1.95 24.50 3.23
CA SER A 197 0.94 24.84 4.23
C SER A 197 0.30 26.17 3.85
N ASP A 198 -1.05 26.25 3.83
CA ASP A 198 -1.79 27.44 3.38
C ASP A 198 -1.87 28.53 4.47
N VAL A 199 -1.68 28.15 5.73
CA VAL A 199 -1.90 29.03 6.89
C VAL A 199 -0.59 29.67 7.32
N TYR A 200 -0.27 30.83 6.74
CA TYR A 200 0.83 31.68 7.22
C TYR A 200 0.47 32.45 8.49
N ASP A 201 -0.81 32.81 8.66
CA ASP A 201 -1.24 33.82 9.62
C ASP A 201 -2.57 33.41 10.27
N ILE A 202 -2.48 32.65 11.36
CA ILE A 202 -3.56 32.64 12.36
C ILE A 202 -3.21 33.75 13.34
N PRO A 203 -4.05 34.80 13.48
CA PRO A 203 -3.78 35.87 14.43
C PRO A 203 -3.63 35.24 15.82
N SER A 204 -2.56 35.61 16.53
CA SER A 204 -2.41 35.24 17.93
C SER A 204 -3.66 35.70 18.70
N LEU A 205 -4.29 34.78 19.44
CA LEU A 205 -5.28 35.15 20.45
C LEU A 205 -4.67 36.12 21.48
#